data_AF-A0A351SNF8-F1
#
_entry.id   AF-A0A351SNF8-F1
#
_cell.length_a   1.000
_cell.length_b   1.000
_cell.length_c   1.000
_cell.angle_alpha   90.00
_cell.angle_beta   90.00
_cell.angle_gamma   90.00
#
_symmetry.space_group_name_H-M   'P 1'
#
loop_
_entity.id
_entity.type
_entity.pdbx_description
1 polymer ?
#
loop_
_entity_poly.entity_id
_entity_poly.type
_entity_poly.pdbx_seq_one_letter_code
_entity_poly.pdbx_strand_id
1 'polypeptide(L)'
;MDLTGVAKGLADQTIYRLEQRFQKMLRTNPRYKNLDEANRGLILDLLKKYQEKLRDGITPSRFTVREDMYRLYQNRLKLKLTYQDLEQIRDLLESFKTK
;
A
#
# COMPACT_ATOMS: atom_id res chain seq x y z
N MET A 1 1.78 -14.57 0.05
CA MET A 1 2.00 -13.34 0.83
C MET A 1 1.22 -12.23 0.14
N ASP A 2 0.50 -11.41 0.90
CA ASP A 2 -0.40 -10.34 0.45
C ASP A 2 0.04 -8.98 1.01
N LEU A 3 -0.62 -7.90 0.58
CA LEU A 3 -0.30 -6.54 1.00
C LEU A 3 -0.44 -6.36 2.53
N THR A 4 -1.47 -6.95 3.13
CA THR A 4 -1.69 -6.96 4.59
C THR A 4 -0.55 -7.68 5.32
N GLY A 5 -0.01 -8.75 4.75
CA GLY A 5 1.19 -9.42 5.23
C GLY A 5 2.41 -8.48 5.23
N VAL A 6 2.64 -7.73 4.15
CA VAL A 6 3.72 -6.71 4.05
C VAL A 6 3.53 -5.59 5.08
N ALA A 7 2.29 -5.18 5.30
CA ALA A 7 1.88 -4.18 6.29
C ALA A 7 2.02 -4.59 7.76
N LYS A 8 2.14 -5.88 8.05
CA LYS A 8 2.23 -6.35 9.43
C LYS A 8 3.49 -5.83 10.11
N GLY A 9 3.33 -5.09 11.21
CA GLY A 9 4.42 -4.45 11.95
C GLY A 9 5.07 -3.29 11.19
N LEU A 10 4.30 -2.56 10.36
CA LEU A 10 4.82 -1.51 9.49
C LEU A 10 5.64 -0.45 10.25
N ALA A 11 5.16 -0.03 11.44
CA ALA A 11 5.81 0.97 12.27
C ALA A 11 7.25 0.56 12.66
N ASP A 12 7.43 -0.70 13.04
CA ASP A 12 8.68 -1.25 13.59
C ASP A 12 9.68 -1.72 12.52
N GLN A 13 9.25 -1.77 11.25
CA GLN A 13 10.11 -2.24 10.15
C GLN A 13 11.01 -1.12 9.67
N THR A 14 12.23 -1.44 9.24
CA THR A 14 13.06 -0.50 8.47
C THR A 14 12.51 -0.36 7.06
N ILE A 15 12.76 0.79 6.41
CA ILE A 15 12.36 1.02 5.02
C ILE A 15 12.92 -0.08 4.10
N TYR A 16 14.18 -0.47 4.32
CA TYR A 16 14.82 -1.58 3.60
C TYR A 16 14.04 -2.90 3.75
N ARG A 17 13.61 -3.25 4.96
CA ARG A 17 12.85 -4.49 5.21
C ARG A 17 11.46 -4.44 4.59
N LEU A 18 10.81 -3.27 4.61
CA LEU A 18 9.53 -3.04 3.94
C LEU A 18 9.66 -3.27 2.43
N GLU A 19 10.67 -2.67 1.79
CA GLU A 19 10.96 -2.84 0.36
C GLU A 19 11.22 -4.31 0.01
N GLN A 20 12.03 -5.00 0.81
CA GLN A 20 12.34 -6.41 0.59
C GLN A 20 11.10 -7.30 0.68
N ARG A 21 10.22 -7.06 1.66
CA ARG A 21 8.95 -7.80 1.81
C ARG A 21 7.98 -7.48 0.67
N PHE A 22 7.92 -6.23 0.25
CA PHE A 22 7.12 -5.80 -0.89
C PHE A 22 7.59 -6.49 -2.18
N GLN A 23 8.90 -6.49 -2.46
CA GLN A 23 9.45 -7.21 -3.62
C GLN A 23 9.19 -8.72 -3.53
N LYS A 24 9.34 -9.33 -2.36
CA LYS A 24 9.03 -10.76 -2.16
C LYS A 24 7.56 -11.05 -2.44
N MET A 25 6.65 -10.18 -2.00
CA MET A 25 5.22 -10.29 -2.27
C MET A 25 4.94 -10.22 -3.78
N LEU A 26 5.51 -9.25 -4.50
CA LEU A 26 5.36 -9.12 -5.94
C LEU A 26 5.83 -10.37 -6.71
N ARG A 27 6.91 -11.00 -6.26
CA ARG A 27 7.45 -12.23 -6.87
C ARG A 27 6.61 -13.46 -6.56
N THR A 28 6.05 -13.53 -5.36
CA THR A 28 5.34 -14.74 -4.87
C THR A 28 3.85 -14.73 -5.15
N ASN A 29 3.26 -13.57 -5.42
CA ASN A 29 1.82 -13.44 -5.61
C ASN A 29 1.51 -13.09 -7.07
N PRO A 30 1.00 -14.04 -7.87
CA PRO A 30 0.75 -13.85 -9.30
C PRO A 30 -0.31 -12.76 -9.56
N ARG A 31 -1.16 -12.43 -8.59
CA ARG A 31 -2.15 -11.33 -8.70
C ARG A 31 -1.49 -9.97 -8.94
N TYR A 32 -0.26 -9.77 -8.47
CA TYR A 32 0.50 -8.52 -8.60
C TYR A 32 1.58 -8.56 -9.68
N LYS A 33 1.67 -9.65 -10.45
CA LYS A 33 2.68 -9.83 -11.50
C LYS A 33 2.56 -8.78 -12.61
N ASN A 34 1.34 -8.30 -12.84
CA ASN A 34 1.01 -7.30 -13.87
C ASN A 34 1.21 -5.85 -13.39
N LEU A 35 1.64 -5.63 -12.14
CA LEU A 35 2.02 -4.28 -11.70
C LEU A 35 3.26 -3.82 -12.46
N ASP A 36 3.06 -2.81 -13.29
CA ASP A 36 4.07 -1.93 -13.90
C ASP A 36 5.03 -1.38 -12.82
N GLU A 37 6.28 -1.09 -13.19
CA GLU A 37 7.29 -0.47 -12.32
C GLU A 37 6.78 0.83 -11.67
N ALA A 38 6.05 1.66 -12.41
CA ALA A 38 5.41 2.87 -11.90
C ALA A 38 4.39 2.56 -10.78
N ASN A 39 3.64 1.46 -10.91
CA ASN A 39 2.62 1.07 -9.94
C ASN A 39 3.24 0.52 -8.66
N ARG A 40 4.36 -0.19 -8.79
CA ARG A 40 5.14 -0.69 -7.66
C ARG A 40 5.70 0.45 -6.84
N GLY A 41 6.25 1.48 -7.50
CA GLY A 41 6.72 2.70 -6.86
C GLY A 41 5.61 3.37 -6.07
N LEU A 42 4.46 3.59 -6.70
CA LEU A 42 3.31 4.25 -6.05
C LEU A 42 2.79 3.49 -4.81
N ILE A 43 2.67 2.16 -4.87
CA ILE A 43 2.24 1.36 -3.72
C ILE A 43 3.29 1.42 -2.61
N LEU A 44 4.57 1.37 -2.96
CA LEU A 44 5.66 1.47 -2.01
C LEU A 44 5.70 2.85 -1.34
N ASP A 45 5.46 3.93 -2.09
CA ASP A 45 5.40 5.29 -1.55
C ASP A 45 4.21 5.47 -0.60
N LEU A 46 3.05 4.88 -0.92
CA LEU A 46 1.91 4.83 0.00
C LEU A 46 2.27 4.08 1.29
N LEU A 47 2.93 2.93 1.18
CA LEU A 47 3.37 2.17 2.36
C LEU A 47 4.36 2.99 3.21
N LYS A 48 5.32 3.69 2.61
CA LYS A 48 6.27 4.56 3.31
C LYS A 48 5.57 5.73 4.00
N LYS A 49 4.64 6.40 3.31
CA LYS A 49 3.82 7.50 3.87
C LYS A 49 3.02 7.04 5.10
N TYR A 50 2.40 5.87 5.04
CA TYR A 50 1.64 5.32 6.16
C TYR A 50 2.55 4.83 7.28
N GLN A 51 3.73 4.29 6.95
CA GLN A 51 4.75 3.91 7.91
C GLN A 51 5.25 5.11 8.73
N GLU A 52 5.56 6.22 8.06
CA GLU A 52 5.98 7.46 8.71
C GLU A 52 4.91 7.96 9.69
N LYS A 53 3.66 8.05 9.24
CA LYS A 53 2.54 8.41 10.12
C LYS A 53 2.43 7.51 11.35
N LEU A 54 2.52 6.19 11.17
CA LEU A 54 2.45 5.25 12.28
C LEU A 54 3.63 5.41 13.25
N ARG A 55 4.84 5.70 12.75
CA ARG A 55 6.02 5.99 13.57
C ARG A 55 5.90 7.28 14.38
N ASP A 56 5.21 8.27 13.82
CA ASP A 56 4.90 9.52 14.50
C ASP A 56 3.73 9.38 15.49
N GLY A 57 3.19 8.17 15.68
CA GLY A 57 2.02 7.91 16.53
C GLY A 57 0.70 8.37 15.90
N ILE A 58 0.71 8.78 14.63
CA ILE A 58 -0.46 9.25 13.89
C ILE A 58 -1.17 8.05 13.27
N THR A 59 -2.31 7.68 13.84
CA THR A 59 -3.18 6.67 13.24
C THR A 59 -3.88 7.24 12.00
N PRO A 60 -3.83 6.55 10.84
CA PRO A 60 -4.57 6.95 9.65
C PRO A 60 -6.08 6.99 9.90
N SER A 61 -6.69 8.16 9.72
CA SER A 61 -8.15 8.30 9.82
C SER A 61 -8.87 7.70 8.60
N ARG A 62 -10.16 7.41 8.75
CA ARG A 62 -11.02 7.05 7.60
C ARG A 62 -10.99 8.10 6.50
N PHE A 63 -10.90 9.38 6.86
CA PHE A 63 -10.83 10.50 5.92
C PHE A 63 -9.53 10.45 5.10
N THR A 64 -8.39 10.20 5.75
CA THR A 64 -7.08 10.08 5.10
C THR A 64 -7.07 8.95 4.07
N VAL A 65 -7.58 7.77 4.44
CA VAL A 65 -7.67 6.64 3.50
C VAL A 65 -8.61 6.97 2.35
N ARG A 66 -9.72 7.66 2.60
CA ARG A 66 -10.68 8.05 1.55
C ARG A 66 -10.06 9.04 0.56
N GLU A 67 -9.32 10.05 1.04
CA GLU A 67 -8.61 10.99 0.17
C GLU A 67 -7.57 10.30 -0.71
N ASP A 68 -6.74 9.44 -0.13
CA ASP A 68 -5.71 8.72 -0.88
C ASP A 68 -6.36 7.80 -1.92
N MET A 69 -7.41 7.06 -1.55
CA MET A 69 -8.17 6.23 -2.49
C MET A 69 -8.84 7.04 -3.60
N TYR A 70 -9.34 8.24 -3.30
CA TYR A 70 -9.93 9.11 -4.32
C TYR A 70 -8.89 9.56 -5.36
N ARG A 71 -7.69 9.94 -4.91
CA ARG A 71 -6.58 10.31 -5.81
C ARG A 71 -6.16 9.15 -6.71
N LEU A 72 -6.10 7.93 -6.16
CA LEU A 72 -5.80 6.72 -6.93
C LEU A 72 -6.91 6.41 -7.95
N TYR A 73 -8.17 6.54 -7.55
CA TYR A 73 -9.30 6.30 -8.43
C TYR A 73 -9.32 7.26 -9.63
N GLN A 74 -9.09 8.55 -9.38
CA GLN A 74 -9.02 9.57 -10.43
C GLN A 74 -7.89 9.30 -11.43
N ASN A 75 -6.75 8.82 -10.94
CA ASN A 75 -5.58 8.57 -11.77
C ASN A 75 -5.46 7.12 -12.24
N ARG A 76 -6.43 6.25 -11.97
CA ARG A 76 -6.32 4.79 -12.20
C ARG A 76 -5.90 4.43 -13.62
N LEU A 77 -6.41 5.13 -14.64
CA LEU A 77 -6.09 4.85 -16.04
C LEU A 77 -4.64 5.24 -16.38
N LYS A 78 -4.19 6.39 -15.87
CA LYS A 78 -2.79 6.84 -16.01
C LYS A 78 -1.83 5.89 -15.28
N LEU A 79 -2.28 5.37 -14.14
CA LEU A 79 -1.57 4.42 -13.30
C LEU A 79 -1.82 2.96 -13.72
N LYS A 80 -2.54 2.68 -14.82
CA LYS A 80 -2.88 1.31 -15.24
C LYS A 80 -3.38 0.40 -14.09
N LEU A 81 -4.10 0.97 -13.12
CA LEU A 81 -4.65 0.24 -11.98
C LEU A 81 -6.03 -0.28 -12.37
N THR A 82 -6.24 -1.57 -12.14
CA THR A 82 -7.57 -2.17 -12.26
C THR A 82 -8.42 -1.81 -11.04
N TYR A 83 -9.73 -1.99 -11.16
CA TYR A 83 -10.63 -1.87 -9.99
C TYR A 83 -10.25 -2.86 -8.88
N GLN A 84 -9.75 -4.03 -9.26
CA GLN A 84 -9.30 -5.04 -8.31
C GLN A 84 -8.02 -4.60 -7.57
N ASP A 85 -7.10 -3.90 -8.24
CA ASP A 85 -5.92 -3.32 -7.58
C ASP A 85 -6.32 -2.24 -6.58
N LEU A 86 -7.27 -1.37 -6.95
CA LEU A 86 -7.79 -0.33 -6.07
C LEU A 86 -8.46 -0.91 -4.82
N GLU A 87 -9.21 -2.00 -4.96
CA GLU A 87 -9.82 -2.70 -3.83
C GLU A 87 -8.75 -3.24 -2.88
N GLN A 88 -7.70 -3.88 -3.40
CA GLN A 88 -6.60 -4.38 -2.56
C GLN A 88 -5.81 -3.28 -1.87
N ILE A 89 -5.58 -2.16 -2.57
CA ILE A 89 -4.94 -0.99 -1.97
C ILE A 89 -5.84 -0.43 -0.87
N ARG A 90 -7.16 -0.36 -1.09
CA ARG A 90 -8.10 0.04 -0.04
C ARG A 90 -7.98 -0.88 1.16
N ASP A 91 -8.11 -2.19 0.99
CA ASP A 91 -8.04 -3.17 2.09
C ASP A 91 -6.73 -3.04 2.88
N LEU A 92 -5.62 -2.84 2.19
CA LEU A 92 -4.33 -2.54 2.79
C LEU A 92 -4.38 -1.27 3.64
N LEU A 93 -4.81 -0.14 3.06
CA LEU A 93 -4.86 1.14 3.76
C LEU A 93 -5.85 1.11 4.95
N GLU A 94 -6.95 0.36 4.82
CA GLU A 94 -7.91 0.15 5.89
C GLU A 94 -7.38 -0.74 7.00
N SER A 95 -6.48 -1.67 6.70
CA SER A 95 -5.81 -2.51 7.71
C SER A 95 -4.91 -1.71 8.67
N PHE A 96 -4.51 -0.50 8.29
CA PHE A 96 -3.76 0.42 9.14
C PHE A 96 -4.65 1.26 10.06
N LYS A 97 -5.97 1.20 9.91
CA LYS A 97 -6.90 1.87 10.82
C LYS A 97 -6.89 1.12 12.15
N THR A 98 -6.80 1.84 13.25
CA THR A 98 -7.13 1.29 14.56
C THR A 98 -8.64 1.02 14.60
N LYS A 99 -9.03 -0.16 15.09
CA LYS A 99 -10.43 -0.49 15.38
C LYS A 99 -11.02 0.48 16.39
#